data_AF-A0A6N9AVX9-F1
#
_entry.id   AF-A0A6N9AVX9-F1
#
_cell.length_a   1.000
_cell.length_b   1.000
_cell.length_c   1.000
_cell.angle_alpha   90.00
_cell.angle_beta   90.00
_cell.angle_gamma   90.00
#
_symmetry.space_group_name_H-M   'P 1'
#
loop_
_entity.id
_entity.type
_entity.pdbx_description
1 polymer ?
#
loop_
_entity_poly.entity_id
_entity_poly.type
_entity_poly.pdbx_seq_one_letter_code
_entity_poly.pdbx_strand_id
1 'polypeptide(L)'
;MTRIKTTHRSEAAIAAVLPHSVQIQRGREHGYAIDLVINGQTIRAEWLGEGGLRQARELIAEGEHYPDVAVARRMSPGAREVLSTAGVGWVDETGAAEIVLDSLIVSKSGHYIKKPKKSPRWTPAVLAVAEALICGGRPTVSTMQEATRLSTGSVTNALRTLMDMSLISAEAHRGRNSAR
;
A
#
# COMPACT_ATOMS: atom_id res chain seq x y z
N MET A 1 7.34 -13.06 -3.62
CA MET A 1 6.37 -12.22 -2.86
C MET A 1 5.01 -12.88 -3.01
N THR A 2 4.34 -13.17 -1.90
CA THR A 2 3.05 -13.89 -1.87
C THR A 2 1.92 -12.97 -2.34
N ARG A 3 1.21 -13.32 -3.42
CA ARG A 3 -0.07 -12.67 -3.76
C ARG A 3 -1.05 -12.97 -2.61
N ILE A 4 -1.84 -12.00 -2.18
CA ILE A 4 -2.83 -12.17 -1.08
C ILE A 4 -4.22 -12.18 -1.72
N LYS A 5 -5.07 -13.14 -1.29
CA LYS A 5 -6.48 -13.22 -1.70
C LYS A 5 -7.20 -11.92 -1.34
N THR A 6 -7.65 -11.13 -2.31
CA THR A 6 -8.29 -9.83 -2.06
C THR A 6 -9.43 -9.53 -3.04
N THR A 7 -10.33 -10.50 -3.18
CA THR A 7 -11.51 -10.47 -4.05
C THR A 7 -12.34 -9.19 -3.94
N HIS A 8 -12.63 -8.74 -2.71
CA HIS A 8 -13.39 -7.51 -2.44
C HIS A 8 -12.68 -6.25 -2.96
N ARG A 9 -11.34 -6.24 -2.97
CA ARG A 9 -10.57 -5.07 -3.41
C ARG A 9 -10.57 -4.98 -4.93
N SER A 10 -10.52 -6.11 -5.62
CA SER A 10 -10.62 -6.17 -7.08
C SER A 10 -11.93 -5.57 -7.56
N GLU A 11 -13.06 -6.02 -7.00
CA GLU A 11 -14.37 -5.46 -7.34
C GLU A 11 -14.47 -3.96 -7.00
N ALA A 12 -14.05 -3.55 -5.79
CA ALA A 12 -14.13 -2.14 -5.39
C ALA A 12 -13.30 -1.21 -6.30
N ALA A 13 -12.11 -1.64 -6.73
CA ALA A 13 -11.28 -0.87 -7.65
C ALA A 13 -11.91 -0.76 -9.04
N ILE A 14 -12.49 -1.85 -9.56
CA ILE A 14 -13.21 -1.85 -10.84
C ILE A 14 -14.45 -0.95 -10.73
N ALA A 15 -15.28 -1.11 -9.70
CA ALA A 15 -16.47 -0.29 -9.46
C ALA A 15 -16.15 1.22 -9.41
N ALA A 16 -15.01 1.59 -8.82
CA ALA A 16 -14.60 3.00 -8.73
C ALA A 16 -14.27 3.65 -10.09
N VAL A 17 -13.94 2.86 -11.11
CA VAL A 17 -13.60 3.38 -12.44
C VAL A 17 -14.77 3.31 -13.42
N LEU A 18 -15.81 2.53 -13.13
CA LEU A 18 -17.03 2.47 -13.95
C LEU A 18 -17.98 3.64 -13.68
N PRO A 19 -18.83 4.01 -14.67
CA PRO A 19 -19.97 4.89 -14.43
C PRO A 19 -20.95 4.28 -13.40
N HIS A 20 -21.61 5.12 -12.60
CA HIS A 20 -22.58 4.66 -11.57
C HIS A 20 -23.79 3.88 -12.13
N SER A 21 -24.08 4.03 -13.43
CA SER A 21 -25.14 3.28 -14.10
C SER A 21 -24.78 1.82 -14.39
N VAL A 22 -23.50 1.47 -14.33
CA VAL A 22 -23.04 0.10 -14.60
C VAL A 22 -23.24 -0.75 -13.36
N GLN A 23 -24.00 -1.83 -13.51
CA GLN A 23 -24.17 -2.82 -12.46
C GLN A 23 -23.04 -3.85 -12.53
N ILE A 24 -22.49 -4.17 -11.36
CA ILE A 24 -21.47 -5.20 -11.20
C ILE A 24 -22.04 -6.27 -10.28
N GLN A 25 -21.91 -7.52 -10.69
CA GLN A 25 -22.27 -8.67 -9.85
C GLN A 25 -21.04 -9.56 -9.68
N ARG A 26 -20.83 -10.06 -8.45
CA ARG A 26 -19.76 -11.00 -8.16
C ARG A 26 -20.14 -12.40 -8.62
N GLY A 27 -19.24 -13.04 -9.36
CA GLY A 27 -19.30 -14.43 -9.76
C GLY A 27 -18.42 -15.33 -8.89
N ARG A 28 -17.78 -16.32 -9.51
CA ARG A 28 -16.94 -17.32 -8.84
C ARG A 28 -15.57 -16.74 -8.46
N GLU A 29 -15.05 -17.15 -7.31
CA GLU A 29 -13.67 -16.84 -6.92
C GLU A 29 -12.70 -17.96 -7.34
N HIS A 30 -11.52 -17.57 -7.81
CA HIS A 30 -10.45 -18.46 -8.29
C HIS A 30 -9.10 -18.05 -7.72
N GLY A 31 -8.82 -18.39 -6.46
CA GLY A 31 -7.56 -18.00 -5.82
C GLY A 31 -7.40 -16.48 -5.77
N TYR A 32 -6.50 -15.92 -6.60
CA TYR A 32 -6.28 -14.48 -6.71
C TYR A 32 -7.21 -13.77 -7.70
N ALA A 33 -8.00 -14.52 -8.45
CA ALA A 33 -8.95 -14.00 -9.42
C ALA A 33 -10.41 -14.10 -8.94
N ILE A 34 -11.26 -13.26 -9.53
CA ILE A 34 -12.72 -13.27 -9.35
C ILE A 34 -13.37 -13.04 -10.71
N ASP A 35 -14.45 -13.76 -10.98
CA ASP A 35 -15.34 -13.45 -12.09
C ASP A 35 -16.27 -12.31 -11.68
N LEU A 36 -16.39 -11.29 -12.53
CA LEU A 36 -17.32 -10.18 -12.37
C LEU A 36 -18.24 -10.13 -13.59
N VAL A 37 -19.53 -10.00 -13.36
CA VAL A 37 -20.50 -9.77 -14.43
C VAL A 37 -20.74 -8.27 -14.53
N ILE A 38 -20.35 -7.69 -15.66
CA ILE A 38 -20.50 -6.26 -15.99
C ILE A 38 -21.44 -6.16 -17.19
N ASN A 39 -22.62 -5.56 -17.02
CA ASN A 39 -23.64 -5.47 -18.06
C ASN A 39 -23.96 -6.82 -18.75
N GLY A 40 -23.93 -7.92 -17.99
CA GLY A 40 -24.19 -9.27 -18.51
C GLY A 40 -22.98 -9.97 -19.14
N GLN A 41 -21.84 -9.30 -19.29
CA GLN A 41 -20.58 -9.90 -19.74
C GLN A 41 -19.76 -10.34 -18.52
N THR A 42 -19.38 -11.61 -18.48
CA THR A 42 -18.48 -12.13 -17.45
C THR A 42 -17.04 -11.79 -17.83
N ILE A 43 -16.32 -11.15 -16.92
CA ILE A 43 -14.89 -10.90 -17.02
C ILE A 43 -14.16 -11.53 -15.83
N ARG A 44 -12.92 -11.93 -16.04
CA ARG A 44 -12.02 -12.42 -14.99
C ARG A 44 -11.08 -11.30 -14.57
N ALA A 45 -11.18 -10.91 -13.30
CA ALA A 45 -10.32 -9.91 -12.69
C ALA A 45 -9.32 -10.56 -11.72
N GLU A 46 -8.02 -10.30 -11.87
CA GLU A 46 -6.98 -10.90 -11.01
C GLU A 46 -6.17 -9.88 -10.22
N TRP A 47 -5.96 -10.15 -8.93
CA TRP A 47 -5.20 -9.28 -8.04
C TRP A 47 -3.67 -9.50 -8.11
N LEU A 48 -2.94 -8.47 -8.51
CA LEU A 48 -1.47 -8.43 -8.66
C LEU A 48 -0.70 -7.93 -7.42
N GLY A 49 -1.38 -7.69 -6.30
CA GLY A 49 -0.70 -7.13 -5.12
C GLY A 49 -0.35 -5.67 -5.32
N GLU A 50 0.94 -5.33 -5.20
CA GLU A 50 1.39 -3.94 -5.31
C GLU A 50 1.30 -3.39 -6.74
N GLY A 51 1.34 -4.23 -7.79
CA GLY A 51 1.23 -3.80 -9.20
C GLY A 51 2.56 -3.50 -9.90
N GLY A 52 3.62 -4.23 -9.55
CA GLY A 52 4.95 -4.07 -10.16
C GLY A 52 5.12 -4.84 -11.48
N LEU A 53 6.16 -4.44 -12.23
CA LEU A 53 6.50 -5.03 -13.53
C LEU A 53 6.74 -6.55 -13.46
N ARG A 54 7.41 -7.01 -12.40
CA ARG A 54 7.70 -8.43 -12.20
C ARG A 54 6.40 -9.23 -12.10
N GLN A 55 5.44 -8.76 -11.29
CA GLN A 55 4.16 -9.43 -11.11
C GLN A 55 3.33 -9.47 -12.40
N ALA A 56 3.35 -8.37 -13.16
CA ALA A 56 2.70 -8.31 -14.47
C ALA A 56 3.32 -9.32 -15.46
N ARG A 57 4.67 -9.39 -15.53
CA ARG A 57 5.35 -10.37 -16.38
C ARG A 57 5.08 -11.81 -15.96
N GLU A 58 5.06 -12.10 -14.65
CA GLU A 58 4.70 -13.42 -14.13
C GLU A 58 3.27 -13.79 -14.55
N LEU A 59 2.29 -12.87 -14.39
CA LEU A 59 0.92 -13.09 -14.84
C LEU A 59 0.81 -13.41 -16.34
N ILE A 60 1.56 -12.70 -17.19
CA ILE A 60 1.59 -12.94 -18.64
C ILE A 60 2.44 -14.17 -19.02
N ALA A 61 3.38 -14.59 -18.19
CA ALA A 61 4.16 -15.81 -18.46
C ALA A 61 3.41 -17.09 -18.04
N GLU A 62 2.48 -16.99 -17.10
CA GLU A 62 1.85 -18.12 -16.42
C GLU A 62 0.69 -18.80 -17.18
N GLY A 63 0.22 -18.35 -18.35
CA GLY A 63 -1.00 -18.95 -18.91
C GLY A 63 -1.24 -18.87 -20.42
N GLU A 64 -2.01 -19.86 -20.90
CA GLU A 64 -2.78 -19.85 -22.16
C GLU A 64 -4.06 -18.98 -22.07
N HIS A 65 -4.46 -18.54 -20.86
CA HIS A 65 -5.63 -17.71 -20.61
C HIS A 65 -5.30 -16.64 -19.55
N TYR A 66 -4.86 -15.47 -19.99
CA TYR A 66 -4.67 -14.30 -19.12
C TYR A 66 -6.01 -13.77 -18.61
N PRO A 67 -6.07 -13.13 -17.43
CA PRO A 67 -7.29 -12.46 -17.00
C PRO A 67 -7.65 -11.33 -17.96
N ASP A 68 -8.94 -11.00 -18.06
CA ASP A 68 -9.40 -9.85 -18.84
C ASP A 68 -8.90 -8.54 -18.20
N VAL A 69 -8.85 -8.49 -16.86
CA VAL A 69 -8.43 -7.30 -16.11
C VAL A 69 -7.49 -7.67 -14.96
N ALA A 70 -6.32 -7.03 -14.91
CA ALA A 70 -5.41 -7.07 -13.78
C ALA A 70 -5.67 -5.91 -12.81
N VAL A 71 -5.75 -6.21 -11.52
CA VAL A 71 -6.06 -5.25 -10.46
C VAL A 71 -4.91 -5.14 -9.48
N ALA A 72 -4.52 -3.93 -9.11
CA ALA A 72 -3.43 -3.71 -8.15
C ALA A 72 -3.68 -2.55 -7.19
N ARG A 73 -2.84 -2.43 -6.17
CA ARG A 73 -2.81 -1.22 -5.33
C ARG A 73 -2.37 0.01 -6.11
N ARG A 74 -1.33 -0.14 -6.92
CA ARG A 74 -0.80 0.93 -7.78
C ARG A 74 -0.02 0.31 -8.93
N MET A 75 -0.57 0.37 -10.13
CA MET A 75 0.10 -0.20 -11.29
C MET A 75 1.30 0.67 -11.68
N SER A 76 2.50 0.09 -11.74
CA SER A 76 3.69 0.81 -12.21
C SER A 76 3.60 1.08 -13.72
N PRO A 77 4.27 2.12 -14.25
CA PRO A 77 4.24 2.41 -15.69
C PRO A 77 4.62 1.20 -16.56
N GLY A 78 5.70 0.49 -16.19
CA GLY A 78 6.12 -0.70 -16.93
C GLY A 78 5.14 -1.88 -16.80
N ALA A 79 4.44 -2.01 -15.66
CA ALA A 79 3.39 -3.02 -15.53
C ALA A 79 2.19 -2.71 -16.45
N ARG A 80 1.77 -1.44 -16.52
CA ARG A 80 0.70 -0.98 -17.43
C ARG A 80 1.04 -1.31 -18.88
N GLU A 81 2.24 -0.94 -19.32
CA GLU A 81 2.71 -1.18 -20.69
C GLU A 81 2.72 -2.67 -21.05
N VAL A 82 3.24 -3.53 -20.16
CA VAL A 82 3.26 -4.98 -20.40
C VAL A 82 1.86 -5.57 -20.47
N LEU A 83 0.95 -5.15 -19.59
CA LEU A 83 -0.43 -5.65 -19.57
C LEU A 83 -1.19 -5.18 -20.83
N SER A 84 -1.14 -3.88 -21.16
CA SER A 84 -1.82 -3.34 -22.34
C SER A 84 -1.28 -3.95 -23.64
N THR A 85 0.03 -4.18 -23.75
CA THR A 85 0.65 -4.86 -24.91
C THR A 85 0.16 -6.29 -25.05
N ALA A 86 -0.11 -6.97 -23.93
CA ALA A 86 -0.66 -8.32 -23.91
C ALA A 86 -2.19 -8.36 -24.09
N GLY A 87 -2.84 -7.20 -24.31
CA GLY A 87 -4.30 -7.11 -24.42
C GLY A 87 -5.05 -7.28 -23.10
N VAL A 88 -4.36 -7.19 -21.97
CA VAL A 88 -4.95 -7.32 -20.63
C VAL A 88 -5.26 -5.93 -20.09
N GLY A 89 -6.53 -5.69 -19.79
CA GLY A 89 -6.95 -4.46 -19.11
C GLY A 89 -6.32 -4.35 -17.72
N TRP A 90 -6.19 -3.14 -17.19
CA TRP A 90 -5.67 -2.93 -15.86
C TRP A 90 -6.42 -1.84 -15.11
N VAL A 91 -6.48 -1.99 -13.79
CA VAL A 91 -6.99 -0.96 -12.88
C VAL A 91 -6.19 -0.97 -11.59
N ASP A 92 -6.05 0.20 -10.97
CA ASP A 92 -5.49 0.30 -9.63
C ASP A 92 -6.36 1.08 -8.64
N GLU A 93 -6.08 0.92 -7.35
CA GLU A 93 -6.82 1.57 -6.26
C GLU A 93 -6.69 3.11 -6.26
N THR A 94 -5.90 3.70 -7.17
CA THR A 94 -5.84 5.17 -7.35
C THR A 94 -6.92 5.67 -8.30
N GLY A 95 -7.70 4.76 -8.90
CA GLY A 95 -8.68 5.05 -9.95
C GLY A 95 -8.05 5.17 -11.33
N ALA A 96 -6.78 4.80 -11.50
CA ALA A 96 -6.17 4.71 -12.82
C ALA A 96 -6.63 3.40 -13.46
N ALA A 97 -7.09 3.47 -14.70
CA ALA A 97 -7.54 2.29 -15.42
C ALA A 97 -7.39 2.44 -16.92
N GLU A 98 -7.15 1.30 -17.56
CA GLU A 98 -7.32 1.06 -18.98
C GLU A 98 -8.02 -0.29 -19.14
N ILE A 99 -9.28 -0.28 -19.53
CA ILE A 99 -10.07 -1.49 -19.72
C ILE A 99 -10.68 -1.42 -21.11
N VAL A 100 -10.44 -2.43 -21.93
CA VAL A 100 -11.04 -2.57 -23.25
C VAL A 100 -11.76 -3.92 -23.27
N LEU A 101 -13.08 -3.85 -23.22
CA LEU A 101 -14.00 -4.97 -23.38
C LEU A 101 -14.87 -4.69 -24.61
N ASP A 102 -15.46 -5.72 -25.21
CA ASP A 102 -16.31 -5.60 -26.40
C ASP A 102 -17.40 -4.52 -26.30
N SER A 103 -17.95 -4.32 -25.09
CA SER A 103 -19.04 -3.39 -24.82
C SER A 103 -18.63 -2.13 -24.04
N LEU A 104 -17.38 -2.03 -23.61
CA LEU A 104 -16.95 -1.02 -22.63
C LEU A 104 -15.48 -0.64 -22.81
N ILE A 105 -15.23 0.65 -23.01
CA ILE A 105 -13.88 1.22 -22.96
C ILE A 105 -13.79 2.16 -21.75
N VAL A 106 -12.81 1.92 -20.89
CA VAL A 106 -12.45 2.79 -19.77
C VAL A 106 -11.02 3.23 -19.96
N SER A 107 -10.80 4.54 -20.03
CA SER A 107 -9.47 5.14 -19.97
C SER A 107 -9.51 6.28 -18.95
N LYS A 108 -8.87 6.08 -17.80
CA LYS A 108 -8.83 7.04 -16.69
C LYS A 108 -7.42 7.20 -16.16
N SER A 109 -6.98 8.45 -16.06
CA SER A 109 -5.83 8.82 -15.24
C SER A 109 -6.27 8.87 -13.76
N GLY A 110 -5.70 7.99 -12.95
CA GLY A 110 -5.97 7.94 -11.52
C GLY A 110 -5.37 9.11 -10.76
N HIS A 111 -5.94 9.40 -9.59
CA HIS A 111 -5.45 10.43 -8.68
C HIS A 111 -4.86 9.77 -7.46
N TYR A 112 -3.52 9.75 -7.37
CA TYR A 112 -2.84 9.16 -6.22
C TYR A 112 -3.02 10.04 -4.98
N ILE A 113 -3.94 9.64 -4.10
CA ILE A 113 -4.01 10.16 -2.74
C ILE A 113 -2.99 9.39 -1.92
N LYS A 114 -1.85 10.03 -1.62
CA LYS A 114 -0.84 9.45 -0.73
C LYS A 114 -1.52 9.10 0.59
N LYS A 115 -1.54 7.81 0.94
CA LYS A 115 -2.07 7.38 2.25
C LYS A 115 -1.38 8.23 3.32
N PRO A 116 -2.14 8.85 4.26
CA PRO A 116 -1.51 9.55 5.36
C PRO A 116 -0.53 8.60 6.02
N LYS A 117 0.69 9.07 6.30
CA LYS A 117 1.66 8.28 7.07
C LYS A 117 0.93 7.80 8.32
N LYS A 118 1.03 6.50 8.63
CA LYS A 118 0.43 5.95 9.86
C LYS A 118 0.84 6.86 11.01
N SER A 119 -0.13 7.35 11.79
CA SER A 119 0.17 8.17 12.95
C SER A 119 1.20 7.44 13.81
N PRO A 120 2.27 8.13 14.25
CA PRO A 120 3.30 7.52 15.06
C PRO A 120 2.65 6.83 16.28
N ARG A 121 3.01 5.57 16.53
CA ARG A 121 2.35 4.74 17.53
C ARG A 121 2.92 5.04 18.92
N TRP A 122 2.06 5.35 19.87
CA TRP A 122 2.36 5.33 21.31
C TRP A 122 2.59 3.88 21.76
N THR A 123 3.78 3.34 21.48
CA THR A 123 4.17 2.01 21.98
C THR A 123 4.49 2.08 23.47
N PRO A 124 4.51 0.95 24.20
CA PRO A 124 4.93 0.94 25.61
C PRO A 124 6.31 1.59 25.85
N ALA A 125 7.24 1.43 24.90
CA ALA A 125 8.55 2.09 24.97
C ALA A 125 8.45 3.62 24.83
N VAL A 126 7.60 4.12 23.95
CA VAL A 126 7.35 5.57 23.80
C VAL A 126 6.70 6.13 25.05
N LEU A 127 5.75 5.40 25.65
CA LEU A 127 5.10 5.79 26.90
C LEU A 127 6.10 5.84 28.07
N ALA A 128 6.92 4.80 28.26
CA ALA A 128 7.90 4.77 29.34
C ALA A 128 8.94 5.90 29.22
N VAL A 129 9.41 6.19 28.01
CA VAL A 129 10.32 7.32 27.76
C VAL A 129 9.61 8.66 28.00
N ALA A 130 8.37 8.82 27.55
CA ALA A 130 7.60 10.04 27.80
C ALA A 130 7.35 10.28 29.29
N GLU A 131 7.01 9.23 30.04
CA GLU A 131 6.84 9.29 31.50
C GLU A 131 8.15 9.70 32.19
N ALA A 132 9.28 9.08 31.83
CA ALA A 132 10.58 9.44 32.38
C ALA A 132 10.94 10.91 32.11
N LEU A 133 10.59 11.46 30.94
CA LEU A 133 10.78 12.87 30.61
C LEU A 133 9.88 13.80 31.42
N ILE A 134 8.60 13.45 31.59
CA ILE A 134 7.65 14.21 32.41
C ILE A 134 8.10 14.23 33.88
N CYS A 135 8.69 13.14 34.36
CA CYS A 135 9.30 13.05 35.69
C CYS A 135 10.65 13.79 35.81
N GLY A 136 11.05 14.58 34.80
CA GLY A 136 12.25 15.44 34.85
C GLY A 136 13.52 14.79 34.31
N GLY A 137 13.43 13.62 33.67
CA GLY A 137 14.56 12.98 33.01
C GLY A 137 15.09 13.83 31.83
N ARG A 138 16.41 13.83 31.65
CA ARG A 138 17.02 14.52 30.49
C ARG A 138 16.75 13.71 29.20
N PRO A 139 16.48 14.34 28.06
CA PRO A 139 16.20 13.64 26.80
C PRO A 139 17.47 13.10 26.11
N THR A 140 18.28 12.32 26.82
CA THR A 140 19.45 11.62 26.25
C THR A 140 19.25 10.11 26.30
N VAL A 141 19.88 9.39 25.37
CA VAL A 141 19.73 7.93 25.28
C VAL A 141 20.24 7.24 26.56
N SER A 142 21.36 7.69 27.11
CA SER A 142 21.96 7.11 28.32
C SER A 142 21.06 7.27 29.55
N THR A 143 20.55 8.47 29.79
CA THR A 143 19.68 8.76 30.95
C THR A 143 18.32 8.06 30.82
N MET A 144 17.76 7.99 29.61
CA MET A 144 16.51 7.29 29.38
C MET A 144 16.67 5.77 29.49
N GLN A 145 17.80 5.19 29.08
CA GLN A 145 18.07 3.77 29.34
C GLN A 145 18.13 3.46 30.83
N GLU A 146 18.77 4.32 31.63
CA GLU A 146 18.86 4.14 33.08
C GLU A 146 17.47 4.25 33.73
N ALA A 147 16.68 5.26 33.32
CA ALA A 147 15.33 5.49 33.86
C ALA A 147 14.32 4.41 33.48
N THR A 148 14.32 3.95 32.22
CA THR A 148 13.28 3.04 31.71
C THR A 148 13.72 1.57 31.64
N ARG A 149 15.02 1.28 31.85
CA ARG A 149 15.64 -0.05 31.67
C ARG A 149 15.40 -0.68 30.29
N LEU A 150 15.16 0.15 29.28
CA LEU A 150 14.95 -0.31 27.90
C LEU A 150 16.31 -0.45 27.19
N SER A 151 16.32 -1.18 26.07
CA SER A 151 17.49 -1.25 25.20
C SER A 151 17.76 0.10 24.53
N THR A 152 19.03 0.36 24.18
CA THR A 152 19.46 1.56 23.45
C THR A 152 18.65 1.80 22.18
N GLY A 153 18.36 0.73 21.43
CA GLY A 153 17.55 0.80 20.21
C GLY A 153 16.10 1.22 20.47
N SER A 154 15.48 0.68 21.52
CA SER A 154 14.12 1.04 21.93
C SER A 154 14.04 2.49 22.38
N VAL A 155 14.99 2.95 23.19
CA VAL A 155 15.08 4.35 23.64
C VAL A 155 15.32 5.31 22.47
N THR A 156 16.24 4.98 21.58
CA THR A 156 16.52 5.79 20.39
C THR A 156 15.30 5.92 19.48
N ASN A 157 14.60 4.82 19.26
CA ASN A 157 13.37 4.80 18.46
C ASN A 157 12.25 5.59 19.14
N ALA A 158 12.11 5.50 20.46
CA ALA A 158 11.12 6.23 21.24
C ALA A 158 11.38 7.74 21.22
N LEU A 159 12.60 8.18 21.49
CA LEU A 159 12.99 9.60 21.41
C LEU A 159 12.79 10.16 20.00
N ARG A 160 13.16 9.41 18.95
CA ARG A 160 12.88 9.81 17.56
C ARG A 160 11.38 9.93 17.30
N THR A 161 10.58 9.01 17.82
CA THR A 161 9.13 9.04 17.67
C THR A 161 8.53 10.29 18.33
N LEU A 162 8.99 10.66 19.52
CA LEU A 162 8.56 11.89 20.21
C LEU A 162 9.01 13.17 19.46
N MET A 163 10.21 13.17 18.85
CA MET A 163 10.67 14.25 17.97
C MET A 163 9.82 14.36 16.69
N ASP A 164 9.51 13.22 16.05
CA ASP A 164 8.67 13.17 14.85
C ASP A 164 7.24 13.66 15.15
N MET A 165 6.77 13.49 16.40
CA MET A 165 5.52 14.06 16.91
C MET A 165 5.64 15.55 17.32
N SER A 166 6.83 16.14 17.24
CA SER A 166 7.11 17.51 17.72
C SER A 166 6.81 17.74 19.21
N LEU A 167 6.89 16.68 20.03
CA LEU A 167 6.71 16.75 21.48
C LEU A 167 8.01 17.12 22.21
N ILE A 168 9.15 16.84 21.58
CA ILE A 168 10.48 17.22 22.04
C ILE A 168 11.31 17.69 20.85
N SER A 169 12.29 18.56 21.10
CA SER A 169 13.25 19.03 20.09
C SER A 169 14.67 18.74 20.56
N ALA A 170 15.59 18.54 19.62
CA ALA A 170 17.01 18.46 19.91
C ALA A 170 17.66 19.80 19.52
N GLU A 171 18.35 20.45 20.46
CA GLU A 171 19.09 21.69 20.19
C GLU A 171 20.40 21.44 19.42
N ALA A 172 20.95 20.22 19.51
CA ALA A 172 22.21 19.89 18.86
C ALA A 172 22.02 19.45 17.40
N HIS A 173 22.57 20.23 16.47
CA HIS A 173 22.81 19.79 15.09
C HIS A 173 23.74 18.55 15.15
N ARG A 174 23.32 17.41 14.58
CA ARG A 174 24.15 16.19 14.53
C ARG A 174 25.41 16.45 13.69
N GLY A 175 26.47 16.91 14.34
CA GLY A 175 27.81 17.02 13.76
C GLY A 175 28.50 15.66 13.68
N ARG A 176 29.50 15.54 12.78
CA ARG A 176 30.23 14.31 12.40
C ARG A 176 30.88 13.50 13.54
N ASN A 177 30.81 13.92 14.80
CA ASN A 177 31.55 13.31 15.93
C ASN A 177 30.68 12.80 17.08
N SER A 178 29.38 12.56 16.89
CA SER A 178 28.49 12.08 17.97
C SER A 178 28.62 10.59 18.31
N ALA A 179 29.74 9.95 17.96
CA ALA A 179 30.07 8.58 18.33
C ALA A 179 31.42 8.57 19.05
N ARG A 180 31.40 8.85 20.36
CA ARG A 180 32.30 8.28 21.36
C ARG A 180 31.54 8.16 22.67
#